data_AF-A0A1H0Y373-F1
#
_entry.id   AF-A0A1H0Y373-F1
#
_cell.length_a   1.000
_cell.length_b   1.000
_cell.length_c   1.000
_cell.angle_alpha   90.00
_cell.angle_beta   90.00
_cell.angle_gamma   90.00
#
_symmetry.space_group_name_H-M   'P 1'
#
loop_
_entity.id
_entity.type
_entity.pdbx_description
1 polymer ?
#
loop_
_entity_poly.entity_id
_entity_poly.type
_entity_poly.pdbx_seq_one_letter_code
_entity_poly.pdbx_strand_id
1 'polypeptide(L)'
;MVTYSGWDPDRRALEVSAYVPGVVESGGSCALSALRGSSRLSASAAAVPDASTTVCGQLLLPVTGRASGTWALTVTYSSPGSPAVSTSTNLEVT
;
A
#
# COMPACT_ATOMS: atom_id res chain seq x y z
N MET A 1 -3.97 2.23 8.18
CA MET A 1 -2.68 2.73 8.68
C MET A 1 -1.56 1.96 8.00
N VAL A 2 -0.49 2.64 7.58
CA VAL A 2 0.73 2.01 7.07
C VAL A 2 1.65 1.69 8.24
N THR A 3 2.17 0.48 8.29
CA THR A 3 3.10 0.00 9.34
C THR A 3 4.54 -0.10 8.85
N TYR A 4 4.71 -0.32 7.55
CA TYR A 4 6.02 -0.45 6.91
C TYR A 4 5.94 0.07 5.48
N SER A 5 7.03 0.71 5.03
CA SER A 5 7.28 1.05 3.64
C SER A 5 8.76 0.89 3.34
N GLY A 6 9.10 0.24 2.23
CA GLY A 6 10.48 -0.05 1.84
C GLY A 6 10.68 -0.21 0.34
N TRP A 7 11.95 -0.24 -0.05
CA TRP A 7 12.38 -0.59 -1.40
C TRP A 7 13.02 -1.97 -1.39
N ASP A 8 12.52 -2.86 -2.24
CA ASP A 8 13.10 -4.18 -2.50
C ASP A 8 13.94 -4.10 -3.79
N PRO A 9 15.28 -4.07 -3.70
CA PRO A 9 16.15 -3.98 -4.88
C PRO A 9 16.17 -5.27 -5.70
N ASP A 10 15.98 -6.43 -5.07
CA ASP A 10 16.02 -7.74 -5.74
C ASP A 10 14.78 -7.93 -6.61
N ARG A 11 13.62 -7.54 -6.10
CA ARG A 11 12.33 -7.57 -6.83
C ARG A 11 12.04 -6.30 -7.60
N ARG A 12 12.86 -5.25 -7.41
CA ARG A 12 12.70 -3.93 -8.03
C ARG A 12 11.30 -3.35 -7.76
N ALA A 13 10.86 -3.43 -6.51
CA ALA A 13 9.49 -3.11 -6.09
C ALA A 13 9.44 -2.23 -4.85
N LEU A 14 8.42 -1.37 -4.78
CA LEU A 14 8.03 -0.69 -3.56
C LEU A 14 7.20 -1.67 -2.72
N GLU A 15 7.56 -1.82 -1.46
CA GLU A 15 6.89 -2.70 -0.51
C GLU A 15 6.18 -1.88 0.55
N VAL A 16 4.91 -2.18 0.81
CA VAL A 16 4.13 -1.52 1.86
C VAL A 16 3.31 -2.54 2.62
N SER A 17 3.34 -2.48 3.95
CA SER A 17 2.40 -3.20 4.81
C SER A 17 1.44 -2.23 5.48
N ALA A 18 0.17 -2.61 5.52
CA ALA A 18 -0.89 -1.78 6.08
C ALA A 18 -2.03 -2.63 6.67
N TYR A 19 -2.78 -2.02 7.58
CA TYR A 19 -4.01 -2.60 8.15
C TYR A 19 -5.04 -1.51 8.47
N VAL A 20 -6.29 -1.90 8.64
CA VAL A 20 -7.40 -1.03 9.03
C VAL A 20 -7.79 -1.37 10.47
N PRO A 21 -7.47 -0.50 11.46
CA PRO A 21 -7.81 -0.76 12.85
C PRO A 21 -9.33 -0.70 13.07
N GLY A 22 -9.87 -1.60 13.88
CA GLY A 22 -11.28 -1.56 14.32
C GLY A 22 -12.29 -1.95 13.25
N VAL A 23 -11.84 -2.42 12.09
CA VAL A 23 -12.68 -2.95 11.01
C VAL A 23 -12.36 -4.44 10.87
N VAL A 24 -13.37 -5.30 10.87
CA VAL A 24 -13.22 -6.73 10.57
C VAL A 24 -14.20 -7.05 9.46
N GLU A 25 -13.71 -7.14 8.23
CA GLU A 25 -14.55 -7.30 7.05
C GLU A 25 -13.86 -8.22 6.03
N SER A 26 -14.63 -9.13 5.44
CA SER A 26 -14.21 -9.97 4.32
C SER A 26 -14.60 -9.35 2.98
N GLY A 27 -13.82 -9.61 1.94
CA GLY A 27 -14.14 -9.17 0.57
C GLY A 27 -13.77 -7.71 0.28
N GLY A 28 -13.03 -7.05 1.17
CA GLY A 28 -12.39 -5.78 0.90
C GLY A 28 -11.13 -5.93 0.02
N SER A 29 -10.69 -4.82 -0.56
CA SER A 29 -9.47 -4.75 -1.36
C SER A 29 -8.60 -3.59 -0.89
N CYS A 30 -7.29 -3.81 -0.86
CA CYS A 30 -6.31 -2.76 -0.58
C CYS A 30 -5.58 -2.39 -1.86
N ALA A 31 -5.51 -1.09 -2.16
CA ALA A 31 -4.78 -0.54 -3.29
C ALA A 31 -3.66 0.37 -2.79
N LEU A 32 -2.41 0.03 -3.10
CA LEU A 32 -1.26 0.90 -2.96
C LEU A 32 -1.19 1.83 -4.18
N SER A 33 -1.09 3.13 -3.95
CA SER A 33 -0.76 4.13 -4.95
C SER A 33 0.58 4.77 -4.60
N ALA A 34 1.49 4.82 -5.56
CA ALA A 34 2.78 5.47 -5.45
C ALA A 34 2.89 6.62 -6.47
N LEU A 35 3.25 7.80 -5.98
CA LEU A 35 3.39 9.03 -6.76
C LEU A 35 4.82 9.54 -6.70
N ARG A 36 5.39 9.87 -7.84
CA ARG A 36 6.68 10.55 -7.94
C ARG A 36 6.69 11.48 -9.15
N GLY A 37 6.61 12.79 -8.89
CA GLY A 37 6.41 13.79 -9.95
C GLY A 37 5.12 13.50 -10.72
N SER A 38 5.23 13.29 -12.04
CA SER A 38 4.12 12.87 -12.91
C SER A 38 3.91 11.35 -12.99
N SER A 39 4.82 10.55 -12.43
CA SER A 39 4.69 9.08 -12.43
C SER A 39 3.72 8.64 -11.34
N ARG A 40 2.70 7.89 -11.75
CA ARG A 40 1.77 7.21 -10.84
C ARG A 40 1.81 5.72 -11.12
N LEU A 41 2.03 4.94 -10.07
CA LEU A 41 1.99 3.48 -10.11
C LEU A 41 0.99 2.99 -9.06
N SER A 42 0.37 1.84 -9.30
CA SER A 42 -0.56 1.24 -8.34
C SER A 42 -0.55 -0.27 -8.38
N ALA A 43 -0.71 -0.90 -7.22
CA ALA A 43 -0.91 -2.34 -7.06
C ALA A 43 -2.04 -2.59 -6.07
N SER A 44 -2.72 -3.72 -6.19
CA SER A 44 -3.78 -4.11 -5.26
C SER A 44 -3.59 -5.54 -4.76
N ALA A 45 -4.11 -5.78 -3.56
CA ALA A 45 -4.22 -7.10 -2.95
C ALA A 45 -5.57 -7.25 -2.26
N ALA A 46 -6.04 -8.49 -2.15
CA ALA A 46 -7.21 -8.80 -1.36
C ALA A 46 -6.93 -8.49 0.11
N ALA A 47 -7.87 -7.83 0.79
CA ALA A 47 -7.77 -7.61 2.21
C ALA A 47 -8.22 -8.85 2.98
N VAL A 48 -7.56 -9.14 4.09
CA VAL A 48 -7.83 -10.33 4.91
C VAL A 48 -8.31 -9.89 6.29
N PRO A 49 -9.48 -10.34 6.75
CA PRO A 49 -9.92 -10.08 8.13
C PRO A 49 -9.03 -10.83 9.13
N ASP A 50 -8.62 -10.15 10.20
CA ASP A 50 -7.76 -10.69 11.25
C ASP A 50 -8.23 -10.21 12.63
N ALA A 51 -8.92 -11.11 13.35
CA ALA A 51 -9.44 -11.00 14.71
C ALA A 51 -10.21 -9.71 15.08
N SER A 52 -9.53 -8.55 15.08
CA SER A 52 -10.05 -7.22 15.38
C SER A 52 -9.69 -6.15 14.33
N THR A 53 -9.04 -6.53 13.24
CA THR A 53 -8.57 -5.64 12.17
C THR A 53 -8.75 -6.28 10.78
N THR A 54 -8.64 -5.48 9.73
CA THR A 54 -8.54 -5.96 8.36
C THR A 54 -7.15 -5.65 7.85
N VAL A 55 -6.40 -6.68 7.46
CA VAL A 55 -4.99 -6.59 7.09
C VAL A 55 -4.88 -6.55 5.56
N CYS A 56 -4.12 -5.58 5.04
CA CYS A 56 -3.83 -5.48 3.60
C CYS A 56 -2.68 -6.41 3.16
N GLY A 57 -2.05 -7.09 4.12
CA GLY A 57 -0.85 -7.88 3.90
C GLY A 57 0.30 -7.02 3.40
N GLN A 58 1.22 -7.69 2.69
CA GLN A 58 2.32 -7.07 1.98
C GLN A 58 1.87 -6.70 0.56
N LEU A 59 1.83 -5.40 0.27
CA LEU A 59 1.61 -4.85 -1.07
C LEU A 59 2.96 -4.67 -1.75
N LEU A 60 3.15 -5.36 -2.88
CA LEU A 60 4.34 -5.24 -3.73
C LEU A 60 3.96 -4.52 -5.02
N LEU A 61 4.63 -3.39 -5.28
CA LEU A 61 4.43 -2.57 -6.47
C LEU A 61 5.72 -2.55 -7.31
N PRO A 62 5.79 -3.37 -8.38
CA PRO A 62 6.93 -3.35 -9.29
C PRO A 62 7.12 -1.97 -9.92
N VAL A 63 8.35 -1.49 -9.95
CA VAL A 63 8.70 -0.21 -10.58
C VAL A 63 9.35 -0.49 -11.93
N THR A 64 8.61 -0.20 -13.01
CA THR A 64 9.16 -0.20 -14.37
C THR A 64 9.84 1.14 -14.66
N GLY A 65 11.10 1.13 -15.07
CA GLY A 65 11.86 2.37 -15.33
C GLY A 65 12.67 2.86 -14.12
N ARG A 66 12.76 4.18 -13.90
CA ARG A 66 13.62 4.76 -12.86
C ARG A 66 12.99 4.64 -11.47
N ALA A 67 13.65 3.91 -10.56
CA ALA A 67 13.19 3.71 -9.19
C ALA A 67 13.72 4.74 -8.18
N SER A 68 14.87 5.35 -8.43
CA SER A 68 15.52 6.34 -7.54
C SER A 68 14.74 7.65 -7.43
N GLY A 69 14.43 8.16 -6.24
CA GLY A 69 13.70 9.38 -5.97
C GLY A 69 12.70 9.20 -4.82
N THR A 70 12.05 10.29 -4.42
CA THR A 70 11.04 10.26 -3.36
C THR A 70 9.67 9.84 -3.94
N TRP A 71 9.09 8.80 -3.36
CA TRP A 71 7.76 8.31 -3.67
C TRP A 71 6.80 8.66 -2.53
N ALA A 72 5.67 9.28 -2.85
CA ALA A 72 4.55 9.44 -1.94
C ALA A 72 3.62 8.21 -2.07
N LEU A 73 3.51 7.46 -0.98
CA LEU A 73 2.78 6.20 -0.89
C LEU A 73 1.48 6.39 -0.11
N THR A 74 0.37 5.93 -0.68
CA THR A 74 -0.94 5.92 -0.03
C THR A 74 -1.58 4.56 -0.22
N VAL A 75 -2.18 4.01 0.84
CA VAL A 75 -2.97 2.78 0.78
C VAL A 75 -4.45 3.13 0.95
N THR A 76 -5.26 2.71 -0.01
CA THR A 76 -6.72 2.81 0.04
C THR A 76 -7.29 1.43 0.31
N TYR A 77 -8.08 1.31 1.35
CA TYR A 77 -8.94 0.16 1.61
C TYR A 77 -10.35 0.46 1.08
N SER A 78 -10.84 -0.43 0.23
CA SER A 78 -12.20 -0.36 -0.32
C SER A 78 -13.00 -1.56 0.14
N SER A 79 -14.12 -1.29 0.78
CA SER A 79 -15.15 -2.27 1.13
C SER A 79 -16.54 -1.62 1.04
N PRO A 80 -17.62 -2.41 1.03
CA PRO A 80 -18.98 -1.87 1.03
C PRO A 80 -19.34 -1.11 2.31
N GLY A 81 -18.73 -1.45 3.46
CA GLY A 81 -19.10 -0.90 4.77
C GLY A 81 -18.19 0.22 5.24
N SER A 82 -16.87 -0.03 5.23
CA SER A 82 -15.90 0.78 5.97
C SER A 82 -14.70 1.18 5.11
N PRO A 83 -14.88 1.95 4.02
CA PRO A 83 -13.76 2.40 3.20
C PRO A 83 -12.83 3.32 4.01
N ALA A 84 -11.52 3.20 3.79
CA ALA A 84 -10.51 3.98 4.52
C ALA A 84 -9.31 4.30 3.62
N VAL A 85 -8.64 5.41 3.89
CA VAL A 85 -7.41 5.82 3.19
C VAL A 85 -6.34 6.14 4.23
N SER A 86 -5.10 5.71 3.98
CA SER A 86 -3.98 6.05 4.84
C SER A 86 -3.54 7.50 4.65
N THR A 87 -2.80 8.02 5.62
CA THR A 87 -1.96 9.21 5.38
C THR A 87 -0.91 8.89 4.31
N SER A 88 -0.48 9.92 3.59
CA SER A 88 0.63 9.79 2.63
C SER A 88 1.94 9.58 3.39
N THR A 89 2.70 8.57 3.01
CA THR A 89 4.02 8.27 3.56
C THR A 89 5.08 8.45 2.47
N ASN A 90 6.14 9.18 2.76
CA ASN A 90 7.23 9.37 1.81
C ASN A 90 8.27 8.26 1.97
N LEU A 91 8.65 7.64 0.86
CA LEU A 91 9.74 6.68 0.77
C LEU A 91 10.82 7.22 -0.17
N GLU A 92 12.03 7.40 0.35
CA GLU A 92 13.18 7.73 -0.46
C GLU A 92 13.82 6.44 -1.01
N VAL A 93 14.04 6.41 -2.33
CA VAL A 93 14.74 5.31 -3.01
C VAL A 93 16.02 5.89 -3.61
N THR A 94 17.18 5.31 -3.27
CA THR A 94 18.49 5.73 -3.78
C THR A 94 18.98 4.80 -4.87
#